data_AF-A0A934TPA4-F1
#
_entry.id   AF-A0A934TPA4-F1
#
_cell.length_a   1.000
_cell.length_b   1.000
_cell.length_c   1.000
_cell.angle_alpha   90.00
_cell.angle_beta   90.00
_cell.angle_gamma   90.00
#
_symmetry.space_group_name_H-M   'P 1'
#
loop_
_entity.id
_entity.type
_entity.pdbx_description
1 polymer ?
#
loop_
_entity_poly.entity_id
_entity_poly.type
_entity_poly.pdbx_seq_one_letter_code
_entity_poly.pdbx_strand_id
1 'polypeptide(L)'
;MKRLRTEYGALAARHLQQIGIPPDCVDLDVGITSHGDGRTVCNVKIRVIRWDRNTGIRLLVSLPALEARMRKAVANSSLASASDFGGIWVHASSQLPAVEVERDSEWAISELQAFETQSATAADRLRREMRAPARAAA
;
A
#
# COMPACT_ATOMS: atom_id res chain seq x y z
N MET A 1 -6.60 -5.47 25.68
CA MET A 1 -6.55 -6.01 24.30
C MET A 1 -7.67 -5.53 23.39
N LYS A 2 -8.96 -5.60 23.76
CA LYS A 2 -10.08 -5.16 22.91
C LYS A 2 -9.96 -3.71 22.40
N ARG A 3 -9.55 -2.79 23.29
CA ARG A 3 -9.30 -1.38 22.98
C ARG A 3 -8.27 -1.17 21.85
N LEU A 4 -7.11 -1.83 21.93
CA LEU A 4 -6.06 -1.73 20.90
C LEU A 4 -6.58 -2.18 19.53
N ARG A 5 -7.31 -3.31 19.47
CA ARG A 5 -7.90 -3.78 18.21
C ARG A 5 -8.83 -2.74 17.60
N THR A 6 -9.68 -2.13 18.41
CA THR A 6 -10.60 -1.09 17.95
C THR A 6 -9.86 0.15 17.44
N GLU A 7 -8.86 0.65 18.18
CA GLU A 7 -8.12 1.85 17.80
C GLU A 7 -7.27 1.63 16.53
N TYR A 8 -6.56 0.51 16.42
CA TYR A 8 -5.81 0.16 15.20
C TYR A 8 -6.75 -0.09 14.01
N GLY A 9 -7.88 -0.77 14.23
CA GLY A 9 -8.88 -1.01 13.18
C GLY A 9 -9.48 0.28 12.66
N ALA A 10 -9.86 1.20 13.55
CA ALA A 10 -10.38 2.51 13.17
C ALA A 10 -9.34 3.36 12.40
N LEU A 11 -8.08 3.31 12.83
CA LEU A 11 -6.99 4.01 12.16
C LEU A 11 -6.75 3.45 10.74
N ALA A 12 -6.71 2.13 10.59
CA ALA A 12 -6.56 1.46 9.31
C ALA A 12 -7.74 1.78 8.36
N ALA A 13 -8.98 1.67 8.86
CA ALA A 13 -10.18 1.97 8.10
C ALA A 13 -10.18 3.41 7.57
N ARG A 14 -9.80 4.38 8.41
CA ARG A 14 -9.69 5.79 8.01
C ARG A 14 -8.69 5.96 6.87
N HIS A 15 -7.51 5.35 6.96
CA HIS A 15 -6.51 5.49 5.90
C HIS A 15 -6.93 4.80 4.61
N LEU A 16 -7.58 3.63 4.68
CA LEU A 16 -8.15 2.95 3.52
C LEU A 16 -9.20 3.79 2.81
N GLN A 17 -10.09 4.45 3.56
CA GLN A 17 -11.04 5.40 2.99
C GLN A 17 -10.35 6.59 2.32
N GLN A 18 -9.28 7.12 2.92
CA GLN A 18 -8.51 8.24 2.36
C GLN A 18 -7.81 7.90 1.05
N ILE A 19 -7.40 6.64 0.86
CA ILE A 19 -6.87 6.15 -0.41
C ILE A 19 -7.99 5.61 -1.32
N GLY A 20 -9.26 5.82 -0.97
CA GLY A 20 -10.40 5.46 -1.81
C GLY A 20 -10.62 3.95 -1.95
N ILE A 21 -10.34 3.17 -0.91
CA ILE A 21 -10.73 1.76 -0.82
C ILE A 21 -12.09 1.67 -0.14
N PRO A 22 -13.14 1.19 -0.84
CA PRO A 22 -14.46 1.02 -0.25
C PRO A 22 -14.45 0.00 0.91
N PRO A 23 -15.24 0.23 1.97
CA PRO A 23 -15.28 -0.67 3.13
C PRO A 23 -15.90 -2.04 2.81
N ASP A 24 -16.65 -2.18 1.72
CA ASP A 24 -17.23 -3.44 1.26
C ASP A 24 -16.26 -4.25 0.36
N CYS A 25 -15.06 -3.74 0.08
CA CYS A 25 -14.02 -4.47 -0.64
C CYS A 25 -13.03 -5.17 0.29
N VAL A 26 -12.92 -4.73 1.56
CA VAL A 26 -11.94 -5.26 2.50
C VAL A 26 -12.51 -5.49 3.90
N ASP A 27 -12.14 -6.62 4.53
CA ASP A 27 -12.26 -6.77 5.99
C ASP A 27 -10.95 -6.40 6.67
N LEU A 28 -11.06 -5.91 7.90
CA LEU A 28 -9.91 -5.60 8.75
C LEU A 28 -9.88 -6.50 9.97
N ASP A 29 -8.72 -7.08 10.23
CA ASP A 29 -8.40 -7.74 11.50
C ASP A 29 -7.13 -7.13 12.10
N VAL A 30 -7.07 -7.06 13.42
CA VAL A 30 -5.89 -6.58 14.15
C VAL A 30 -5.32 -7.73 14.95
N GLY A 31 -4.22 -8.28 14.47
CA GLY A 31 -3.45 -9.28 15.21
C GLY A 31 -2.69 -8.63 16.35
N ILE A 32 -2.78 -9.20 17.56
CA ILE A 32 -1.97 -8.78 18.70
C ILE A 32 -1.14 -9.97 19.15
N THR A 33 0.16 -9.80 19.17
CA THR A 33 1.15 -10.79 19.64
C THR A 33 1.95 -10.19 20.78
N SER A 34 2.07 -10.91 21.89
CA SER A 34 2.95 -10.50 22.98
C SER A 34 4.39 -10.84 22.62
N HIS A 35 5.29 -9.87 22.81
CA HIS A 35 6.71 -10.08 22.77
C HIS A 35 7.23 -10.44 24.17
N GLY A 36 8.35 -11.17 24.25
CA GLY A 36 8.87 -11.74 25.51
C GLY A 36 9.27 -10.70 26.57
N ASP A 37 9.38 -9.43 26.19
CA ASP A 37 9.65 -8.27 27.04
C ASP A 37 8.38 -7.66 27.67
N GLY A 38 7.21 -8.26 27.46
CA GLY A 38 5.92 -7.77 27.94
C GLY A 38 5.30 -6.69 27.05
N ARG A 39 5.95 -6.28 25.95
CA ARG A 39 5.40 -5.34 24.98
C ARG A 39 4.54 -6.08 23.97
N THR A 40 3.47 -5.45 23.51
CA THR A 40 2.59 -6.04 22.50
C THR A 40 2.90 -5.50 21.12
N VAL A 41 2.98 -6.39 20.14
CA VAL A 41 3.10 -6.03 18.72
C VAL A 41 1.72 -6.14 18.09
N CYS A 42 1.28 -5.07 17.44
CA CYS A 42 0.01 -4.99 16.72
C CYS A 42 0.26 -5.01 15.21
N ASN A 43 -0.38 -5.94 14.52
CA ASN A 43 -0.34 -6.08 13.06
C ASN A 43 -1.74 -5.83 12.50
N VAL A 44 -1.84 -5.06 11.42
CA VAL A 44 -3.10 -4.88 10.69
C VAL A 44 -3.15 -5.87 9.54
N LYS A 45 -4.22 -6.65 9.46
CA LYS A 45 -4.49 -7.58 8.38
C LYS A 45 -5.66 -7.05 7.56
N ILE A 46 -5.45 -6.94 6.26
CA ILE A 46 -6.44 -6.52 5.28
C ILE A 46 -6.83 -7.74 4.47
N ARG A 47 -8.05 -8.23 4.68
CA ARG A 47 -8.64 -9.28 3.83
C ARG A 47 -9.29 -8.60 2.64
N VAL A 48 -8.93 -8.99 1.43
CA VAL A 48 -9.72 -8.58 0.26
C VAL A 48 -10.91 -9.53 0.14
N ILE A 49 -12.13 -9.00 0.26
CA ILE A 49 -13.39 -9.78 0.24
C ILE A 49 -14.18 -9.60 -1.06
N ARG A 50 -13.95 -8.50 -1.77
CA ARG A 50 -14.48 -8.27 -3.12
C ARG A 50 -13.37 -7.68 -3.98
N TRP A 51 -13.20 -8.23 -5.18
CA TRP A 51 -12.26 -7.72 -6.15
C TRP A 51 -12.97 -6.84 -7.18
N ASP A 52 -12.48 -5.61 -7.31
CA ASP A 52 -12.65 -4.82 -8.52
C ASP A 52 -11.26 -4.32 -8.92
N ARG A 53 -10.96 -4.33 -10.22
CA ARG A 53 -9.62 -4.03 -10.74
C ARG A 53 -9.03 -2.75 -10.16
N ASN A 54 -9.80 -1.66 -10.15
CA ASN A 54 -9.29 -0.36 -9.74
C ASN A 54 -8.99 -0.31 -8.24
N THR A 55 -9.88 -0.80 -7.39
CA THR A 55 -9.67 -0.86 -5.94
C THR A 55 -8.56 -1.84 -5.59
N GLY A 56 -8.55 -3.02 -6.20
CA GLY A 56 -7.55 -4.06 -5.96
C GLY A 56 -6.15 -3.60 -6.28
N ILE A 57 -5.94 -3.07 -7.50
CA ILE A 57 -4.65 -2.50 -7.89
C ILE A 57 -4.28 -1.29 -7.02
N ARG A 58 -5.24 -0.40 -6.71
CA ARG A 58 -4.98 0.74 -5.82
C ARG A 58 -4.52 0.30 -4.44
N LEU A 59 -5.14 -0.73 -3.86
CA LEU A 59 -4.74 -1.28 -2.57
C LEU A 59 -3.30 -1.80 -2.62
N LEU A 60 -2.97 -2.62 -3.63
CA LEU A 60 -1.65 -3.22 -3.77
C LEU A 60 -0.55 -2.16 -3.98
N VAL A 61 -0.78 -1.20 -4.88
CA VAL A 61 0.18 -0.13 -5.19
C VAL A 61 0.35 0.84 -4.01
N SER A 62 -0.72 1.10 -3.25
CA SER A 62 -0.67 2.03 -2.11
C SER A 62 -0.17 1.41 -0.81
N LEU A 63 0.03 0.09 -0.75
CA LEU A 63 0.35 -0.63 0.48
C LEU A 63 1.59 -0.08 1.21
N PRO A 64 2.73 0.22 0.54
CA PRO A 64 3.90 0.79 1.23
C PRO A 64 3.61 2.17 1.82
N ALA A 65 2.86 3.01 1.10
CA ALA A 65 2.48 4.35 1.55
C ALA A 65 1.47 4.28 2.71
N LEU A 66 0.55 3.31 2.67
CA LEU A 66 -0.41 3.03 3.74
C LEU A 66 0.31 2.61 5.02
N GLU A 67 1.27 1.68 4.93
CA GLU A 67 2.08 1.24 6.06
C GLU A 67 2.87 2.40 6.67
N ALA A 68 3.53 3.21 5.85
CA ALA A 68 4.29 4.36 6.31
C ALA A 68 3.40 5.39 7.04
N ARG A 69 2.20 5.66 6.49
CA ARG A 69 1.20 6.54 7.13
C ARG A 69 0.73 5.98 8.46
N MET A 70 0.42 4.69 8.52
CA MET A 70 0.01 4.02 9.76
C MET A 70 1.12 4.06 10.81
N ARG A 71 2.36 3.72 10.44
CA ARG A 71 3.52 3.79 11.35
C ARG A 71 3.68 5.18 11.92
N LYS A 72 3.60 6.21 11.08
CA LYS A 72 3.66 7.62 11.51
C LYS A 72 2.49 8.00 12.42
N ALA A 73 1.27 7.55 12.12
CA ALA A 73 0.09 7.87 12.93
C ALA A 73 0.16 7.19 14.31
N VAL A 74 0.58 5.92 14.37
CA VAL A 74 0.78 5.19 15.63
C VAL A 74 1.83 5.89 16.49
N ALA A 75 2.99 6.23 15.91
CA ALA A 75 4.08 6.91 16.61
C ALA A 75 3.67 8.26 17.24
N ASN A 76 2.68 8.94 16.66
CA ASN A 76 2.16 10.22 17.14
C ASN A 76 0.87 10.08 17.98
N SER A 77 0.61 8.90 18.54
CA SER A 77 -0.62 8.62 19.30
C SER A 77 -0.33 7.90 20.61
N SER A 78 -1.36 7.76 21.45
CA SER A 78 -1.28 6.93 22.67
C SER A 78 -1.04 5.44 22.40
N LEU A 79 -1.13 4.98 21.14
CA LEU A 79 -0.83 3.59 20.80
C LEU A 79 0.65 3.24 20.94
N ALA A 80 1.55 4.22 20.74
CA ALA A 80 3.00 4.02 20.81
C ALA A 80 3.49 3.69 22.23
N SER A 81 2.80 4.18 23.27
CA SER A 81 3.12 3.84 24.65
C SER A 81 2.57 2.48 25.08
N ALA A 82 1.58 1.93 24.36
CA ALA A 82 0.94 0.66 24.70
C ALA A 82 1.39 -0.52 23.84
N SER A 83 1.94 -0.26 22.65
CA SER A 83 2.25 -1.30 21.66
C SER A 83 3.26 -0.83 20.62
N ASP A 84 3.90 -1.79 19.96
CA ASP A 84 4.61 -1.57 18.70
C ASP A 84 3.73 -1.88 17.50
N PHE A 85 3.94 -1.14 16.42
CA PHE A 85 3.30 -1.43 15.13
C PHE A 85 4.17 -2.37 14.30
N GLY A 86 3.69 -3.59 14.09
CA GLY A 86 4.40 -4.65 13.37
C GLY A 86 4.20 -4.64 11.85
N GLY A 87 3.30 -3.80 11.33
CA GLY A 87 3.09 -3.60 9.90
C GLY A 87 1.71 -3.98 9.39
N ILE A 88 1.58 -3.99 8.07
CA ILE A 88 0.33 -4.31 7.35
C ILE A 88 0.53 -5.57 6.51
N TRP A 89 -0.48 -6.43 6.54
CA TRP A 89 -0.52 -7.67 5.78
C TRP A 89 -1.76 -7.69 4.91
N VAL A 90 -1.60 -7.95 3.61
CA VAL A 90 -2.74 -8.17 2.70
C VAL A 90 -2.89 -9.66 2.49
N HIS A 91 -4.12 -10.15 2.58
CA HIS A 91 -4.45 -11.52 2.27
C HIS A 91 -5.68 -11.61 1.39
N ALA A 92 -5.61 -12.48 0.39
CA ALA A 92 -6.77 -12.85 -0.40
C ALA A 92 -7.77 -13.62 0.46
N SER A 93 -9.06 -13.31 0.35
CA SER A 93 -10.11 -14.24 0.78
C SER A 93 -10.08 -15.46 -0.16
N SER A 94 -10.43 -16.64 0.36
CA SER A 94 -10.60 -17.85 -0.45
C SER A 94 -11.72 -17.73 -1.51
N GLN A 95 -12.53 -16.68 -1.42
CA GLN A 95 -13.66 -16.40 -2.31
C GLN A 95 -13.30 -15.45 -3.47
N LEU A 96 -12.04 -15.01 -3.59
CA LEU A 96 -11.65 -14.11 -4.68
C LEU A 96 -11.49 -14.88 -6.00
N PRO A 97 -11.90 -14.28 -7.14
CA PRO A 97 -11.71 -14.86 -8.46
C PRO A 97 -10.23 -14.82 -8.85
N ALA A 98 -9.46 -15.86 -8.50
CA ALA A 98 -8.00 -15.90 -8.66
C ALA A 98 -7.52 -15.51 -10.08
N VAL A 99 -8.21 -15.99 -11.12
CA VAL A 99 -7.88 -15.69 -12.53
C VAL A 99 -8.05 -14.21 -12.86
N GLU A 100 -9.05 -13.55 -12.30
CA GLU A 100 -9.28 -12.11 -12.52
C GLU A 100 -8.22 -11.28 -11.79
N VAL A 101 -7.94 -11.64 -10.53
CA VAL A 101 -6.89 -10.98 -9.73
C VAL A 101 -5.53 -11.09 -10.42
N GLU A 102 -5.17 -12.27 -10.90
CA GLU A 102 -3.92 -12.53 -11.61
C GLU A 102 -3.83 -11.70 -12.89
N ARG A 103 -4.84 -11.77 -13.76
CA ARG A 103 -4.89 -11.00 -15.02
C ARG A 103 -4.76 -9.50 -14.77
N ASP A 104 -5.48 -8.97 -13.80
CA ASP A 104 -5.45 -7.55 -13.47
C ASP A 104 -4.08 -7.12 -12.93
N SER A 105 -3.45 -7.99 -12.13
CA SER A 105 -2.12 -7.76 -11.57
C SER A 105 -1.05 -7.78 -12.65
N GLU A 106 -1.10 -8.75 -13.56
CA GLU A 106 -0.20 -8.83 -14.72
C GLU A 106 -0.34 -7.61 -15.62
N TRP A 107 -1.57 -7.18 -15.90
CA TRP A 107 -1.80 -5.95 -16.64
C TRP A 107 -1.17 -4.74 -15.94
N ALA A 108 -1.37 -4.58 -14.63
CA ALA A 108 -0.82 -3.46 -13.88
C ALA A 108 0.72 -3.46 -13.87
N ILE A 109 1.34 -4.63 -13.75
CA ILE A 109 2.80 -4.80 -13.82
C ILE A 109 3.30 -4.39 -15.22
N SER A 110 2.62 -4.84 -16.28
CA SER A 110 2.99 -4.50 -17.66
C SER A 110 2.91 -2.99 -17.93
N GLU A 111 1.85 -2.32 -17.46
CA GLU A 111 1.72 -0.86 -17.59
C GLU A 111 2.81 -0.10 -16.83
N LEU A 112 3.14 -0.54 -15.61
CA LEU A 112 4.22 0.06 -14.82
C LEU A 112 5.56 -0.07 -15.54
N GLN A 113 5.87 -1.24 -16.10
CA GLN A 113 7.11 -1.47 -16.86
C GLN A 113 7.15 -0.63 -18.16
N ALA A 114 6.01 -0.50 -18.85
CA ALA A 114 5.90 0.33 -20.03
C ALA A 114 6.15 1.81 -19.70
N PHE A 115 5.56 2.30 -18.60
CA PHE A 115 5.75 3.65 -18.10
C PHE A 115 7.21 3.94 -17.71
N GLU A 116 7.88 3.01 -17.02
CA GLU A 116 9.30 3.13 -16.66
C GLU A 116 10.18 3.23 -17.90
N THR A 117 9.93 2.38 -18.90
CA THR A 117 10.68 2.36 -20.16
C THR A 117 10.50 3.67 -20.94
N GLN A 118 9.27 4.18 -21.01
CA GLN A 118 8.96 5.45 -21.66
C GLN A 118 9.64 6.62 -20.93
N SER A 119 9.60 6.61 -19.59
CA SER A 119 10.21 7.64 -18.75
C SER A 119 11.74 7.68 -18.90
N ALA A 120 12.39 6.52 -18.94
CA ALA A 120 13.84 6.42 -19.18
C ALA A 120 14.21 6.94 -20.57
N THR A 121 13.44 6.55 -21.59
CA THR A 121 13.66 6.99 -22.98
C THR A 121 13.50 8.51 -23.12
N ALA A 122 12.48 9.09 -22.48
CA ALA A 122 12.25 10.53 -22.47
C ALA A 122 13.40 11.28 -21.78
N ALA A 123 13.88 10.79 -20.64
CA ALA A 123 15.01 11.37 -19.91
C ALA A 123 16.30 11.35 -20.75
N ASP A 124 16.56 10.25 -21.46
CA ASP A 124 17.74 10.14 -22.32
C ASP A 124 17.67 11.02 -23.57
N ARG A 125 16.48 11.18 -24.16
CA ARG A 125 16.27 12.15 -25.25
C ARG A 125 16.61 13.57 -24.75
N LEU A 126 16.05 13.97 -23.61
CA LEU A 126 16.30 15.29 -23.01
C LEU A 126 17.80 15.52 -22.74
N ARG A 127 18.51 14.53 -22.19
CA ARG A 127 19.96 14.61 -21.95
C ARG A 127 20.76 14.77 -23.25
N ARG A 128 20.37 14.10 -24.33
CA ARG A 128 21.03 14.21 -25.64
C ARG A 128 20.80 15.60 -26.25
N GLU A 129 19.59 16.13 -26.16
CA GLU A 129 19.26 17.48 -26.63
C GLU A 129 20.03 18.55 -25.85
N MET A 130 20.14 18.42 -24.53
CA MET A 130 20.93 19.34 -23.69
C MET A 130 22.45 19.23 -23.89
N ARG A 131 22.96 18.07 -24.34
CA ARG A 131 24.39 17.86 -24.66
C ARG A 131 24.74 18.18 -26.10
N ALA A 132 23.75 18.42 -26.97
CA ALA A 132 24.02 18.83 -28.33
C ALA A 132 24.70 20.21 -28.28
N PRO A 133 25.93 20.37 -28.84
CA PRO A 133 26.54 21.68 -28.91
C PRO A 133 25.63 22.59 -29.71
N ALA A 134 25.52 23.87 -29.30
CA ALA A 134 24.90 24.92 -30.07
C ALA A 134 25.65 25.05 -31.42
N ARG A 135 25.31 24.20 -32.38
CA ARG A 135 25.92 24.21 -33.70
C ARG A 135 25.27 25.33 -34.51
N ALA A 136 26.10 26.36 -34.71
CA ALA A 136 26.08 27.30 -35.82
C ALA A 136 24.84 28.22 -35.90
N ALA A 137 24.81 29.24 -35.05
CA ALA A 137 24.44 30.57 -35.53
C ALA A 137 25.70 31.15 -36.20
N ALA A 138 25.80 30.96 -37.52
CA ALA A 138 26.72 31.68 -38.39
C ALA A 138 26.14 33.07 -38.70
#